data_AF-A0A3E1DDH6-F1
#
_entry.id   AF-A0A3E1DDH6-F1
#
_cell.length_a   1.000
_cell.length_b   1.000
_cell.length_c   1.000
_cell.angle_alpha   90.00
_cell.angle_beta   90.00
_cell.angle_gamma   90.00
#
_symmetry.space_group_name_H-M   'P 1'
#
loop_
_entity.id
_entity.type
_entity.pdbx_description
1 polymer ?
#
loop_
_entity_poly.entity_id
_entity_poly.type
_entity_poly.pdbx_seq_one_letter_code
_entity_poly.pdbx_strand_id
1 'polypeptide(L)'
;MDFRTYQQIRTYCCNDLHAYLDLPGYDSMRKFWGKLNGQVGLIQREQQLAVSLHQCSDLTPRERAAAELLAVISNHRAIAWQREPEPPNGNKPAPPLEKIDVDALANQTRDAVRRYAAFLPEPERDVLLADCEVTLEAAPHVTTVREEASKKTEGDIKNPYTFELMQLRDKAIDYLPAAQNTRDRCKKLRTTPMDYARSLWATSRLIRSDATLTAVERAAAELLKAVCMWQAYDPSDPKLAGINPFDHREASMREIMDAAKTLAYVTGQKIQFDDTLLCITPTDAPTAVKMEAVPVTNPSGGDIEQTLIDEKIRTNKKIWDDSKLKALWEESILPGVTNKSLAKKHGVSRQRIAALIKTAKNKLSTKNSWQNSQHPPQIRVIKGKKY
;
A
#
# COMPACT_ATOMS: atom_id res chain seq x y z
N MET A 1 -23.16 -15.10 7.66
CA MET A 1 -24.06 -15.42 6.52
C MET A 1 -23.58 -16.69 5.81
N ASP A 2 -24.42 -17.71 5.73
CA ASP A 2 -24.15 -18.94 4.97
C ASP A 2 -24.35 -18.72 3.44
N PHE A 3 -23.93 -19.71 2.64
CA PHE A 3 -23.99 -19.61 1.18
C PHE A 3 -25.41 -19.60 0.61
N ARG A 4 -26.36 -20.34 1.22
CA ARG A 4 -27.74 -20.42 0.73
C ARG A 4 -28.42 -19.07 0.88
N THR A 5 -28.28 -18.45 2.05
CA THR A 5 -28.82 -17.11 2.33
C THR A 5 -28.22 -16.07 1.40
N TYR A 6 -26.91 -16.12 1.20
CA TYR A 6 -26.24 -15.26 0.23
C TYR A 6 -26.84 -15.42 -1.18
N GLN A 7 -27.02 -16.65 -1.67
CA GLN A 7 -27.60 -16.90 -3.00
C GLN A 7 -29.05 -16.39 -3.11
N GLN A 8 -29.86 -16.57 -2.07
CA GLN A 8 -31.24 -16.08 -2.06
C GLN A 8 -31.30 -14.55 -2.17
N ILE A 9 -30.59 -13.83 -1.29
CA ILE A 9 -30.59 -12.35 -1.31
C ILE A 9 -29.95 -11.84 -2.61
N ARG A 10 -28.89 -12.51 -3.07
CA ARG A 10 -28.22 -12.19 -4.35
C ARG A 10 -29.18 -12.27 -5.54
N THR A 11 -30.07 -13.25 -5.58
CA THR A 11 -31.07 -13.38 -6.66
C THR A 11 -31.96 -12.15 -6.75
N TYR A 12 -32.44 -11.63 -5.61
CA TYR A 12 -33.24 -10.40 -5.61
C TYR A 12 -32.46 -9.22 -6.21
N CYS A 13 -31.21 -9.02 -5.79
CA CYS A 13 -30.39 -7.94 -6.33
C CYS A 13 -30.10 -8.11 -7.83
N CYS A 14 -29.81 -9.35 -8.26
CA CYS A 14 -29.47 -9.63 -9.65
C CYS A 14 -30.66 -9.42 -10.60
N ASN A 15 -31.90 -9.63 -10.15
CA ASN A 15 -33.09 -9.36 -10.96
C ASN A 15 -33.19 -7.88 -11.34
N ASP A 16 -32.95 -6.98 -10.37
CA ASP A 16 -32.99 -5.54 -10.60
C ASP A 16 -31.73 -5.02 -11.32
N LEU A 17 -30.58 -5.69 -11.15
CA LEU A 17 -29.31 -5.27 -11.75
C LEU A 17 -28.97 -5.99 -13.06
N HIS A 18 -29.86 -6.84 -13.58
CA HIS A 18 -29.54 -7.75 -14.68
C HIS A 18 -28.95 -7.04 -15.91
N ALA A 19 -29.55 -5.91 -16.30
CA ALA A 19 -29.10 -5.10 -17.45
C ALA A 19 -27.65 -4.58 -17.31
N TYR A 20 -27.14 -4.46 -16.08
CA TYR A 20 -25.81 -3.95 -15.77
C TYR A 20 -24.80 -5.06 -15.47
N LEU A 21 -25.28 -6.18 -14.94
CA LEU A 21 -24.46 -7.34 -14.62
C LEU A 21 -24.18 -8.20 -15.84
N ASP A 22 -25.06 -8.22 -16.84
CA ASP A 22 -24.97 -9.09 -18.02
C ASP A 22 -24.48 -8.35 -19.28
N LEU A 23 -23.42 -7.57 -19.13
CA LEU A 23 -22.79 -6.88 -20.26
C LEU A 23 -22.07 -7.88 -21.19
N PRO A 24 -22.01 -7.62 -22.50
CA PRO A 24 -21.28 -8.47 -23.45
C PRO A 24 -19.84 -8.73 -22.97
N GLY A 25 -19.48 -10.01 -22.82
CA GLY A 25 -18.16 -10.44 -22.33
C GLY A 25 -18.05 -10.60 -20.81
N TYR A 26 -19.10 -10.27 -20.04
CA TYR A 26 -19.14 -10.50 -18.59
C TYR A 26 -18.95 -11.97 -18.24
N ASP A 27 -19.61 -12.88 -18.96
CA ASP A 27 -19.48 -14.32 -18.73
C ASP A 27 -18.06 -14.85 -19.01
N SER A 28 -17.41 -14.33 -20.06
CA SER A 28 -16.01 -14.65 -20.38
C SER A 28 -15.07 -14.14 -19.29
N MET A 29 -15.30 -12.92 -18.80
CA MET A 29 -14.57 -12.34 -17.67
C MET A 29 -14.82 -13.12 -16.37
N ARG A 30 -16.07 -13.50 -16.09
CA ARG A 30 -16.46 -14.28 -14.91
C ARG A 30 -15.78 -15.64 -14.92
N LYS A 31 -15.78 -16.33 -16.06
CA LYS A 31 -15.05 -17.61 -16.25
C LYS A 31 -13.54 -17.43 -16.09
N PHE A 32 -12.97 -16.35 -16.61
CA PHE A 32 -11.55 -16.04 -16.45
C PHE A 32 -11.17 -15.76 -14.99
N TRP A 33 -11.95 -14.94 -14.28
CA TRP A 33 -11.75 -14.64 -12.87
C TRP A 33 -11.94 -15.86 -11.97
N GLY A 34 -12.94 -16.70 -12.26
CA GLY A 34 -13.13 -17.97 -11.58
C GLY A 34 -11.97 -18.94 -11.78
N LYS A 35 -11.34 -18.95 -12.96
CA LYS A 35 -10.13 -19.74 -13.21
C LYS A 35 -8.90 -19.23 -12.47
N LEU A 36 -8.74 -17.91 -12.35
CA LEU A 36 -7.57 -17.31 -11.69
C LEU A 36 -7.64 -17.36 -10.17
N ASN A 37 -8.81 -17.11 -9.59
CA ASN A 37 -8.97 -16.82 -8.17
C ASN A 37 -10.06 -17.65 -7.49
N GLY A 38 -10.54 -18.70 -8.17
CA GLY A 38 -11.57 -19.59 -7.65
C GLY A 38 -12.88 -18.88 -7.32
N GLN A 39 -13.65 -19.46 -6.40
CA GLN A 39 -14.92 -18.87 -5.98
C GLN A 39 -14.76 -17.57 -5.19
N VAL A 40 -13.60 -17.38 -4.53
CA VAL A 40 -13.28 -16.13 -3.81
C VAL A 40 -13.16 -14.95 -4.77
N GLY A 41 -12.45 -15.15 -5.89
CA GLY A 41 -12.33 -14.13 -6.92
C GLY A 41 -13.67 -13.71 -7.53
N LEU A 42 -14.63 -14.65 -7.63
CA LEU A 42 -15.96 -14.36 -8.13
C LEU A 42 -16.73 -13.43 -7.19
N ILE A 43 -16.74 -13.73 -5.88
CA ILE A 43 -17.43 -12.88 -4.89
C ILE A 43 -16.77 -11.51 -4.77
N GLN A 44 -15.43 -11.43 -4.78
CA GLN A 44 -14.72 -10.15 -4.75
C GLN A 44 -15.01 -9.30 -5.99
N ARG A 45 -15.04 -9.93 -7.18
CA ARG A 45 -15.37 -9.23 -8.43
C ARG A 45 -16.80 -8.70 -8.40
N GLU A 46 -17.74 -9.50 -7.90
CA GLU A 46 -19.13 -9.08 -7.73
C GLU A 46 -19.26 -7.91 -6.77
N GLN A 47 -18.58 -7.95 -5.62
CA GLN A 47 -18.54 -6.84 -4.68
C GLN A 47 -17.99 -5.56 -5.33
N GLN A 48 -16.89 -5.65 -6.06
CA GLN A 48 -16.30 -4.49 -6.76
C GLN A 48 -17.27 -3.89 -7.77
N LEU A 49 -17.94 -4.75 -8.56
CA LEU A 49 -18.92 -4.32 -9.53
C LEU A 49 -20.12 -3.65 -8.85
N ALA A 50 -20.64 -4.25 -7.78
CA ALA A 50 -21.75 -3.71 -7.01
C ALA A 50 -21.42 -2.34 -6.40
N VAL A 51 -20.19 -2.16 -5.88
CA VAL A 51 -19.71 -0.85 -5.39
C VAL A 51 -19.63 0.18 -6.52
N SER A 52 -19.11 -0.20 -7.69
CA SER A 52 -19.07 0.70 -8.85
C SER A 52 -20.46 1.07 -9.35
N LEU A 53 -21.39 0.11 -9.36
CA LEU A 53 -22.78 0.35 -9.71
C LEU A 53 -23.44 1.30 -8.71
N HIS A 54 -23.29 1.09 -7.42
CA HIS A 54 -23.84 1.98 -6.39
C HIS A 54 -23.40 3.45 -6.57
N GLN A 55 -22.17 3.67 -7.06
CA GLN A 55 -21.62 4.99 -7.35
C GLN A 55 -22.08 5.60 -8.68
N CYS A 56 -22.79 4.84 -9.52
CA CYS A 56 -23.30 5.30 -10.81
C CYS A 56 -24.50 6.24 -10.63
N SER A 57 -24.46 7.39 -11.30
CA SER A 57 -25.55 8.38 -11.31
C SER A 57 -26.80 7.87 -12.02
N ASP A 58 -26.63 6.97 -12.99
CA ASP A 58 -27.65 6.63 -13.98
C ASP A 58 -28.61 5.54 -13.49
N LEU A 59 -28.32 4.92 -12.34
CA LEU A 59 -29.21 3.97 -11.68
C LEU A 59 -30.38 4.68 -11.00
N THR A 60 -31.55 4.05 -11.09
CA THR A 60 -32.70 4.41 -10.28
C THR A 60 -32.40 4.21 -8.79
N PRO A 61 -33.16 4.86 -7.89
CA PRO A 61 -32.99 4.65 -6.45
C PRO A 61 -33.11 3.19 -6.02
N ARG A 62 -34.02 2.43 -6.64
CA ARG A 62 -34.23 1.00 -6.39
C ARG A 62 -33.01 0.18 -6.82
N GLU A 63 -32.51 0.38 -8.03
CA GLU A 63 -31.31 -0.33 -8.51
C GLU A 63 -30.06 0.06 -7.70
N ARG A 64 -29.93 1.32 -7.30
CA ARG A 64 -28.83 1.76 -6.42
C ARG A 64 -28.88 1.08 -5.05
N ALA A 65 -30.07 0.90 -4.49
CA ALA A 65 -30.28 0.13 -3.26
C ALA A 65 -29.99 -1.36 -3.46
N ALA A 66 -30.36 -1.94 -4.60
CA ALA A 66 -30.00 -3.31 -4.97
C ALA A 66 -28.48 -3.49 -5.08
N ALA A 67 -27.78 -2.52 -5.68
CA ALA A 67 -26.32 -2.51 -5.79
C ALA A 67 -25.63 -2.37 -4.43
N GLU A 68 -26.17 -1.52 -3.55
CA GLU A 68 -25.70 -1.41 -2.16
C GLU A 68 -25.86 -2.75 -1.42
N LEU A 69 -27.04 -3.35 -1.50
CA LEU A 69 -27.34 -4.62 -0.86
C LEU A 69 -26.41 -5.73 -1.39
N LEU A 70 -26.23 -5.82 -2.71
CA LEU A 70 -25.32 -6.79 -3.33
C LEU A 70 -23.88 -6.60 -2.81
N ALA A 71 -23.38 -5.36 -2.74
CA ALA A 71 -22.05 -5.09 -2.21
C ALA A 71 -21.90 -5.54 -0.75
N VAL A 72 -22.92 -5.29 0.08
CA VAL A 72 -22.92 -5.64 1.50
C VAL A 72 -22.96 -7.16 1.69
N ILE A 73 -23.87 -7.87 1.02
CA ILE A 73 -23.98 -9.34 1.19
C ILE A 73 -22.79 -10.08 0.60
N SER A 74 -22.19 -9.61 -0.51
CA SER A 74 -20.98 -10.22 -1.06
C SER A 74 -19.79 -10.03 -0.12
N ASN A 75 -19.69 -8.87 0.55
CA ASN A 75 -18.68 -8.64 1.59
C ASN A 75 -18.91 -9.53 2.82
N HIS A 76 -20.13 -9.56 3.36
CA HIS A 76 -20.48 -10.40 4.50
C HIS A 76 -20.20 -11.87 4.18
N ARG A 77 -20.60 -12.34 2.99
CA ARG A 77 -20.33 -13.71 2.57
C ARG A 77 -18.83 -13.99 2.49
N ALA A 78 -18.03 -13.11 1.87
CA ALA A 78 -16.58 -13.29 1.80
C ALA A 78 -15.94 -13.44 3.20
N ILE A 79 -16.36 -12.61 4.15
CA ILE A 79 -15.88 -12.64 5.54
C ILE A 79 -16.30 -13.95 6.25
N ALA A 80 -17.56 -14.34 6.10
CA ALA A 80 -18.07 -15.59 6.70
C ALA A 80 -17.38 -16.82 6.10
N TRP A 81 -17.11 -16.80 4.80
CA TRP A 81 -16.54 -17.95 4.08
C TRP A 81 -15.10 -18.26 4.48
N GLN A 82 -14.30 -17.23 4.76
CA GLN A 82 -12.93 -17.42 5.27
C GLN A 82 -12.89 -18.15 6.63
N ARG A 83 -14.02 -18.23 7.33
CA ARG A 83 -14.15 -18.82 8.68
C ARG A 83 -14.86 -20.17 8.67
N GLU A 84 -15.21 -20.68 7.50
CA GLU A 84 -15.75 -22.04 7.38
C GLU A 84 -14.66 -23.09 7.66
N PRO A 85 -15.03 -24.31 8.07
CA PRO A 85 -14.07 -25.38 8.35
C PRO A 85 -13.13 -25.68 7.17
N GLU A 86 -13.65 -25.57 5.94
CA GLU A 86 -12.91 -25.76 4.69
C GLU A 86 -13.09 -24.53 3.80
N PRO A 87 -12.25 -23.48 3.97
CA PRO A 87 -12.32 -22.29 3.14
C PRO A 87 -12.00 -22.62 1.67
N PRO A 88 -12.71 -22.03 0.70
CA PRO A 88 -12.59 -22.35 -0.72
C PRO A 88 -11.26 -21.90 -1.35
N ASN A 89 -10.49 -21.07 -0.66
CA ASN A 89 -9.12 -20.71 -1.04
C ASN A 89 -8.08 -21.75 -0.59
N GLY A 90 -8.50 -22.82 0.10
CA GLY A 90 -7.62 -23.85 0.65
C GLY A 90 -6.78 -23.37 1.83
N ASN A 91 -7.00 -22.14 2.31
CA ASN A 91 -6.28 -21.60 3.45
C ASN A 91 -6.84 -22.14 4.76
N LYS A 92 -6.07 -22.00 5.84
CA LYS A 92 -6.58 -22.27 7.18
C LYS A 92 -7.76 -21.34 7.50
N PRO A 93 -8.80 -21.83 8.21
CA PRO A 93 -9.90 -20.98 8.66
C PRO A 93 -9.39 -19.75 9.41
N ALA A 94 -9.90 -18.59 9.02
CA ALA A 94 -9.64 -17.34 9.71
C ALA A 94 -10.15 -17.41 11.15
N PRO A 95 -9.53 -16.66 12.08
CA PRO A 95 -9.97 -16.64 13.47
C PRO A 95 -11.42 -16.16 13.59
N PRO A 96 -12.14 -16.58 14.65
CA PRO A 96 -13.48 -16.06 14.95
C PRO A 96 -13.48 -14.54 15.00
N LEU A 97 -14.57 -13.92 14.53
CA LEU A 97 -14.76 -12.48 14.67
C LEU A 97 -15.01 -12.11 16.14
N GLU A 98 -14.58 -10.93 16.52
CA GLU A 98 -15.02 -10.33 17.78
C GLU A 98 -16.53 -10.06 17.69
N LYS A 99 -17.22 -10.13 18.84
CA LYS A 99 -18.67 -9.93 18.90
C LYS A 99 -19.09 -8.58 18.28
N ILE A 100 -18.28 -7.53 18.50
CA ILE A 100 -18.51 -6.19 17.97
C ILE A 100 -18.53 -6.21 16.43
N ASP A 101 -17.61 -6.94 15.80
CA ASP A 101 -17.54 -7.04 14.34
C ASP A 101 -18.68 -7.89 13.77
N VAL A 102 -19.07 -8.96 14.47
CA VAL A 102 -20.24 -9.77 14.09
C VAL A 102 -21.50 -8.92 14.11
N ASP A 103 -21.72 -8.17 15.19
CA ASP A 103 -22.89 -7.30 15.35
C ASP A 103 -22.88 -6.17 14.30
N ALA A 104 -21.71 -5.59 14.02
CA ALA A 104 -21.56 -4.56 12.99
C ALA A 104 -21.91 -5.09 11.59
N LEU A 105 -21.40 -6.27 11.21
CA LEU A 105 -21.70 -6.90 9.92
C LEU A 105 -23.18 -7.27 9.78
N ALA A 106 -23.77 -7.82 10.85
CA ALA A 106 -25.18 -8.15 10.89
C ALA A 106 -26.05 -6.89 10.74
N ASN A 107 -25.74 -5.82 11.48
CA ASN A 107 -26.48 -4.55 11.40
C ASN A 107 -26.36 -3.91 10.01
N GLN A 108 -25.16 -3.87 9.44
CA GLN A 108 -24.95 -3.35 8.08
C GLN A 108 -25.78 -4.12 7.05
N THR A 109 -25.88 -5.44 7.22
CA THR A 109 -26.70 -6.30 6.35
C THR A 109 -28.19 -6.00 6.52
N ARG A 110 -28.69 -5.92 7.77
CA ARG A 110 -30.09 -5.60 8.06
C ARG A 110 -30.48 -4.24 7.49
N ASP A 111 -29.63 -3.23 7.66
CA ASP A 111 -29.90 -1.88 7.16
C ASP A 111 -29.95 -1.85 5.63
N ALA A 112 -29.02 -2.52 4.95
CA ALA A 112 -29.02 -2.63 3.49
C ALA A 112 -30.27 -3.38 2.99
N VAL A 113 -30.66 -4.47 3.66
CA VAL A 113 -31.87 -5.22 3.33
C VAL A 113 -33.11 -4.34 3.50
N ARG A 114 -33.25 -3.62 4.62
CA ARG A 114 -34.38 -2.72 4.87
C ARG A 114 -34.48 -1.61 3.83
N ARG A 115 -33.36 -1.01 3.44
CA ARG A 115 -33.32 0.03 2.39
C ARG A 115 -33.81 -0.49 1.06
N TYR A 116 -33.36 -1.67 0.64
CA TYR A 116 -33.81 -2.28 -0.61
C TYR A 116 -35.27 -2.75 -0.54
N ALA A 117 -35.65 -3.41 0.56
CA ALA A 117 -37.00 -3.93 0.78
C ALA A 117 -38.07 -2.82 0.78
N ALA A 118 -37.71 -1.57 1.12
CA ALA A 118 -38.60 -0.41 1.02
C ALA A 118 -39.08 -0.11 -0.42
N PHE A 119 -38.40 -0.63 -1.45
CA PHE A 119 -38.79 -0.50 -2.85
C PHE A 119 -39.55 -1.71 -3.41
N LEU A 120 -39.74 -2.76 -2.60
CA LEU A 120 -40.44 -3.98 -3.00
C LEU A 120 -41.92 -3.93 -2.65
N PRO A 121 -42.79 -4.62 -3.42
CA PRO A 121 -44.17 -4.88 -3.01
C PRO A 121 -44.22 -5.58 -1.65
N GLU A 122 -45.27 -5.31 -0.87
CA GLU A 122 -45.45 -5.82 0.49
C GLU A 122 -45.24 -7.34 0.63
N PRO A 123 -45.74 -8.22 -0.26
CA PRO A 123 -45.47 -9.65 -0.17
C PRO A 123 -43.99 -10.03 -0.31
N GLU A 124 -43.26 -9.38 -1.22
CA GLU A 124 -41.83 -9.65 -1.46
C GLU A 124 -40.95 -9.04 -0.37
N ARG A 125 -41.35 -7.86 0.13
CA ARG A 125 -40.70 -7.17 1.24
C ARG A 125 -40.72 -8.03 2.50
N ASP A 126 -41.88 -8.58 2.84
CA ASP A 126 -42.06 -9.35 4.07
C ASP A 126 -41.27 -10.67 4.02
N VAL A 127 -41.23 -11.34 2.87
CA VAL A 127 -40.39 -12.53 2.65
C VAL A 127 -38.90 -12.19 2.81
N LEU A 128 -38.42 -11.12 2.17
CA LEU A 128 -37.01 -10.74 2.24
C LEU A 128 -36.58 -10.34 3.65
N LEU A 129 -37.44 -9.63 4.40
CA LEU A 129 -37.17 -9.26 5.78
C LEU A 129 -37.15 -10.49 6.70
N ALA A 130 -38.12 -11.40 6.54
CA ALA A 130 -38.16 -12.65 7.31
C ALA A 130 -36.92 -13.53 7.05
N ASP A 131 -36.52 -13.68 5.78
CA ASP A 131 -35.31 -14.43 5.39
C ASP A 131 -34.03 -13.81 6.00
N CYS A 132 -33.99 -12.49 6.17
CA CYS A 132 -32.88 -11.79 6.81
C CYS A 132 -32.85 -11.96 8.34
N GLU A 133 -34.01 -11.86 9.01
CA GLU A 133 -34.12 -11.95 10.47
C GLU A 133 -33.85 -13.36 10.99
N VAL A 134 -34.46 -14.39 10.39
CA VAL A 134 -34.28 -15.80 10.77
C VAL A 134 -32.81 -16.23 10.66
N THR A 135 -32.09 -15.70 9.68
CA THR A 135 -30.73 -16.17 9.37
C THR A 135 -29.64 -15.44 10.17
N LEU A 136 -29.88 -14.19 10.59
CA LEU A 136 -28.92 -13.43 11.40
C LEU A 136 -29.02 -13.73 12.90
N GLU A 137 -30.11 -14.34 13.36
CA GLU A 137 -30.27 -14.80 14.75
C GLU A 137 -29.76 -16.24 14.97
N ALA A 138 -29.66 -17.05 13.92
CA ALA A 138 -29.29 -18.46 14.01
C ALA A 138 -27.78 -18.75 14.22
N ALA A 139 -26.94 -17.75 14.53
CA ALA A 139 -25.53 -17.99 14.85
C ALA A 139 -25.40 -18.55 16.28
N PRO A 140 -25.07 -19.85 16.47
CA PRO A 140 -24.91 -20.39 17.81
C PRO A 140 -23.73 -19.69 18.49
N HIS A 141 -23.95 -19.23 19.72
CA HIS A 141 -22.90 -18.86 20.64
C HIS A 141 -21.88 -20.01 20.75
N VAL A 142 -20.76 -19.91 20.04
CA VAL A 142 -19.59 -20.74 20.33
C VAL A 142 -18.95 -20.16 21.58
N THR A 143 -19.37 -20.71 22.71
CA THR A 143 -18.81 -20.47 24.04
C THR A 143 -17.35 -20.92 24.06
N THR A 144 -16.45 -19.97 24.29
CA THR A 144 -15.15 -20.06 24.97
C THR A 144 -14.45 -21.42 25.02
N VAL A 145 -13.31 -21.56 24.33
CA VAL A 145 -12.11 -22.15 24.93
C VAL A 145 -10.86 -21.41 24.44
N ARG A 146 -10.05 -20.99 25.41
CA ARG A 146 -8.61 -20.67 25.35
C ARG A 146 -8.19 -19.21 25.18
N GLU A 147 -8.29 -18.50 26.31
CA GLU A 147 -7.19 -17.64 26.80
C GLU A 147 -5.84 -18.39 26.74
N GLU A 148 -4.75 -17.64 26.63
CA GLU A 148 -3.35 -18.06 26.47
C GLU A 148 -2.79 -18.12 25.03
N ALA A 149 -2.89 -17.02 24.29
CA ALA A 149 -1.89 -16.74 23.23
C ALA A 149 -1.66 -15.24 22.93
N SER A 150 -2.21 -14.31 23.71
CA SER A 150 -2.09 -12.86 23.42
C SER A 150 -1.15 -12.14 24.39
N LYS A 151 0.13 -12.54 24.40
CA LYS A 151 1.24 -11.71 24.92
C LYS A 151 2.54 -12.02 24.17
N LYS A 152 2.64 -11.62 22.89
CA LYS A 152 3.90 -11.32 22.18
C LYS A 152 3.63 -11.02 20.70
N THR A 153 3.35 -9.77 20.33
CA THR A 153 3.70 -9.18 19.01
C THR A 153 3.36 -7.68 18.93
N GLU A 154 3.64 -6.90 19.97
CA GLU A 154 3.86 -5.45 19.80
C GLU A 154 5.38 -5.22 19.71
N GLY A 155 5.91 -5.47 18.52
CA GLY A 155 7.21 -4.96 18.13
C GLY A 155 7.01 -4.17 16.85
N ASP A 156 7.19 -2.85 16.90
CA ASP A 156 7.26 -1.97 15.74
C ASP A 156 8.22 -2.57 14.69
N ILE A 157 7.68 -3.29 13.70
CA ILE A 157 8.45 -3.71 12.53
C ILE A 157 8.63 -2.45 11.68
N LYS A 158 9.63 -1.63 12.03
CA LYS A 158 10.12 -0.56 11.17
C LYS A 158 10.55 -1.17 9.85
N ASN A 159 9.79 -0.88 8.80
CA ASN A 159 10.04 -1.43 7.48
C ASN A 159 11.39 -0.91 6.95
N PRO A 160 12.37 -1.80 6.69
CA PRO A 160 13.74 -1.40 6.38
C PRO A 160 13.86 -0.61 5.06
N TYR A 161 12.86 -0.68 4.18
CA TYR A 161 12.88 -0.11 2.83
C TYR A 161 12.17 1.23 2.67
N THR A 162 11.68 1.80 3.77
CA THR A 162 10.82 3.00 3.72
C THR A 162 11.51 4.17 3.02
N PHE A 163 12.82 4.35 3.25
CA PHE A 163 13.58 5.47 2.70
C PHE A 163 13.90 5.28 1.22
N GLU A 164 14.34 4.09 0.83
CA GLU A 164 14.68 3.71 -0.54
C GLU A 164 13.46 3.79 -1.45
N LEU A 165 12.29 3.34 -0.97
CA LEU A 165 11.03 3.44 -1.71
C LEU A 165 10.58 4.90 -1.89
N MET A 166 10.81 5.76 -0.89
CA MET A 166 10.57 7.19 -1.06
C MET A 166 11.47 7.80 -2.14
N GLN A 167 12.74 7.41 -2.22
CA GLN A 167 13.64 7.88 -3.27
C GLN A 167 13.21 7.40 -4.67
N LEU A 168 12.83 6.13 -4.81
CA LEU A 168 12.32 5.61 -6.08
C LEU A 168 11.05 6.34 -6.54
N ARG A 169 10.12 6.58 -5.60
CA ARG A 169 8.91 7.36 -5.87
C ARG A 169 9.25 8.78 -6.34
N ASP A 170 10.11 9.48 -5.60
CA ASP A 170 10.44 10.86 -5.92
C ASP A 170 11.17 10.96 -7.26
N LYS A 171 12.05 9.99 -7.57
CA LYS A 171 12.70 9.87 -8.88
C LYS A 171 11.71 9.60 -10.01
N ALA A 172 10.69 8.76 -9.79
CA ALA A 172 9.63 8.54 -10.78
C ALA A 172 8.79 9.81 -11.02
N ILE A 173 8.52 10.58 -9.96
CA ILE A 173 7.78 11.85 -10.04
C ILE A 173 8.54 12.90 -10.87
N ASP A 174 9.87 12.90 -10.85
CA ASP A 174 10.68 13.85 -11.63
C ASP A 174 10.42 13.76 -13.14
N TYR A 175 10.00 12.59 -13.63
CA TYR A 175 9.64 12.37 -15.04
C TYR A 175 8.16 12.58 -15.36
N LEU A 176 7.31 12.87 -14.36
CA LEU A 176 5.85 12.88 -14.50
C LEU A 176 5.25 14.20 -14.00
N PRO A 177 5.06 15.21 -14.87
CA PRO A 177 4.51 16.52 -14.47
C PRO A 177 3.14 16.43 -13.75
N ALA A 178 2.25 15.55 -14.20
CA ALA A 178 0.97 15.33 -13.54
C ALA A 178 1.10 14.73 -12.12
N ALA A 179 2.11 13.89 -11.90
CA ALA A 179 2.42 13.37 -10.56
C ALA A 179 3.05 14.44 -9.66
N GLN A 180 3.84 15.37 -10.21
CA GLN A 180 4.37 16.54 -9.47
C GLN A 180 3.23 17.43 -8.98
N ASN A 181 2.28 17.75 -9.85
CA ASN A 181 1.08 18.53 -9.48
C ASN A 181 0.28 17.84 -8.37
N THR A 182 0.13 16.52 -8.46
CA THR A 182 -0.55 15.72 -7.43
C THR A 182 0.20 15.79 -6.11
N ARG A 183 1.53 15.57 -6.11
CA ARG A 183 2.39 15.69 -4.92
C ARG A 183 2.24 17.05 -4.25
N ASP A 184 2.31 18.12 -5.02
CA ASP A 184 2.30 19.48 -4.48
C ASP A 184 0.92 19.86 -3.94
N ARG A 185 -0.16 19.40 -4.60
CA ARG A 185 -1.53 19.49 -4.07
C ARG A 185 -1.67 18.74 -2.75
N CYS A 186 -1.22 17.50 -2.66
CA CYS A 186 -1.29 16.71 -1.43
C CYS A 186 -0.48 17.35 -0.28
N LYS A 187 0.71 17.91 -0.58
CA LYS A 187 1.51 18.69 0.39
C LYS A 187 0.74 19.91 0.91
N LYS A 188 0.10 20.66 0.00
CA LYS A 188 -0.71 21.84 0.36
C LYS A 188 -1.90 21.47 1.25
N LEU A 189 -2.54 20.33 0.98
CA LEU A 189 -3.69 19.84 1.73
C LEU A 189 -3.33 19.07 3.01
N ARG A 190 -2.03 18.84 3.29
CA ARG A 190 -1.55 18.05 4.44
C ARG A 190 -2.20 16.68 4.53
N THR A 191 -2.35 16.00 3.40
CA THR A 191 -2.95 14.65 3.34
C THR A 191 -2.16 13.65 4.19
N THR A 192 -2.84 12.62 4.70
CA THR A 192 -2.17 11.50 5.39
C THR A 192 -1.21 10.78 4.43
N PRO A 193 -0.18 10.07 4.94
CA PRO A 193 0.73 9.30 4.08
C PRO A 193 0.01 8.27 3.20
N MET A 194 -1.07 7.66 3.70
CA MET A 194 -1.87 6.69 2.96
C MET A 194 -2.67 7.37 1.84
N ASP A 195 -3.34 8.49 2.11
CA ASP A 195 -4.09 9.24 1.09
C ASP A 195 -3.16 9.85 0.04
N TYR A 196 -1.94 10.23 0.44
CA TYR A 196 -0.87 10.66 -0.47
C TYR A 196 -0.48 9.53 -1.43
N ALA A 197 -0.24 8.32 -0.92
CA ALA A 197 0.10 7.16 -1.74
C ALA A 197 -1.06 6.76 -2.68
N ARG A 198 -2.30 6.74 -2.19
CA ARG A 198 -3.50 6.46 -3.01
C ARG A 198 -3.71 7.49 -4.11
N SER A 199 -3.51 8.78 -3.82
CA SER A 199 -3.63 9.86 -4.80
C SER A 199 -2.60 9.71 -5.92
N LEU A 200 -1.34 9.44 -5.58
CA LEU A 200 -0.29 9.21 -6.58
C LEU A 200 -0.50 7.93 -7.38
N TRP A 201 -1.02 6.87 -6.76
CA TRP A 201 -1.39 5.63 -7.46
C TRP A 201 -2.53 5.86 -8.46
N ALA A 202 -3.56 6.61 -8.09
CA ALA A 202 -4.64 6.96 -9.01
C ALA A 202 -4.11 7.80 -10.18
N THR A 203 -3.25 8.78 -9.90
CA THR A 203 -2.60 9.60 -10.95
C THR A 203 -1.73 8.76 -11.88
N SER A 204 -0.93 7.82 -11.38
CA SER A 204 -0.07 6.99 -12.23
C SER A 204 -0.89 6.06 -13.15
N ARG A 205 -2.05 5.57 -12.68
CA ARG A 205 -2.99 4.80 -13.52
C ARG A 205 -3.58 5.64 -14.65
N LEU A 206 -3.97 6.88 -14.36
CA LEU A 206 -4.50 7.82 -15.36
C LEU A 206 -3.45 8.20 -16.40
N ILE A 207 -2.21 8.46 -15.96
CA ILE A 207 -1.08 8.72 -16.85
C ILE A 207 -0.91 7.53 -17.81
N ARG A 208 -0.84 6.30 -17.28
CA ARG A 208 -0.59 5.10 -18.08
C ARG A 208 -1.63 4.83 -19.18
N SER A 209 -2.88 5.25 -19.00
CA SER A 209 -3.90 5.11 -20.06
C SER A 209 -3.65 6.03 -21.26
N ASP A 210 -2.73 6.99 -21.17
CA ASP A 210 -2.37 7.86 -22.27
C ASP A 210 -1.43 7.16 -23.26
N ALA A 211 -1.87 7.01 -24.50
CA ALA A 211 -1.10 6.39 -25.57
C ALA A 211 0.11 7.26 -26.00
N THR A 212 0.09 8.56 -25.70
CA THR A 212 1.10 9.54 -26.15
C THR A 212 2.36 9.57 -25.29
N LEU A 213 2.42 8.80 -24.21
CA LEU A 213 3.57 8.76 -23.31
C LEU A 213 4.84 8.28 -24.00
N THR A 214 5.94 8.96 -23.69
CA THR A 214 7.29 8.48 -24.00
C THR A 214 7.61 7.19 -23.23
N ALA A 215 8.62 6.45 -23.69
CA ALA A 215 9.08 5.25 -23.00
C ALA A 215 9.55 5.54 -21.55
N VAL A 216 10.15 6.71 -21.32
CA VAL A 216 10.58 7.17 -19.99
C VAL A 216 9.39 7.43 -19.08
N GLU A 217 8.38 8.17 -19.56
CA GLU A 217 7.18 8.46 -18.76
C GLU A 217 6.38 7.18 -18.46
N ARG A 218 6.28 6.26 -19.43
CA ARG A 218 5.60 4.97 -19.22
C ARG A 218 6.32 4.13 -18.15
N ALA A 219 7.65 4.03 -18.22
CA ALA A 219 8.44 3.33 -17.22
C ALA A 219 8.34 4.01 -15.83
N ALA A 220 8.36 5.34 -15.78
CA ALA A 220 8.20 6.09 -14.55
C ALA A 220 6.80 5.92 -13.95
N ALA A 221 5.75 5.85 -14.77
CA ALA A 221 4.38 5.62 -14.31
C ALA A 221 4.19 4.23 -13.71
N GLU A 222 4.79 3.19 -14.31
CA GLU A 222 4.79 1.84 -13.74
C GLU A 222 5.56 1.77 -12.42
N LEU A 223 6.73 2.40 -12.33
CA LEU A 223 7.48 2.46 -11.07
C LEU A 223 6.68 3.19 -9.98
N LEU A 224 6.08 4.33 -10.31
CA LEU A 224 5.25 5.09 -9.38
C LEU A 224 4.04 4.29 -8.92
N LYS A 225 3.36 3.58 -9.83
CA LYS A 225 2.26 2.67 -9.50
C LYS A 225 2.71 1.59 -8.51
N ALA A 226 3.80 0.88 -8.80
CA ALA A 226 4.28 -0.24 -7.98
C ALA A 226 4.65 0.23 -6.57
N VAL A 227 5.40 1.34 -6.47
CA VAL A 227 5.81 1.91 -5.17
C VAL A 227 4.60 2.42 -4.38
N CYS A 228 3.66 3.14 -5.01
CA CYS A 228 2.50 3.66 -4.31
C CYS A 228 1.51 2.55 -3.92
N MET A 229 1.39 1.48 -4.70
CA MET A 229 0.59 0.31 -4.33
C MET A 229 1.15 -0.37 -3.08
N TRP A 230 2.48 -0.52 -3.00
CA TRP A 230 3.15 -1.03 -1.81
C TRP A 230 2.98 -0.08 -0.60
N GLN A 231 3.09 1.24 -0.80
CA GLN A 231 2.95 2.23 0.28
C GLN A 231 1.50 2.38 0.77
N ALA A 232 0.53 2.14 -0.10
CA ALA A 232 -0.89 2.15 0.22
C ALA A 232 -1.37 0.79 0.74
N TYR A 233 -0.49 -0.23 0.83
CA TYR A 233 -0.83 -1.51 1.43
C TYR A 233 -1.09 -1.30 2.92
N ASP A 234 -2.34 -1.46 3.27
CA ASP A 234 -2.80 -1.46 4.64
C ASP A 234 -3.25 -2.90 4.96
N PRO A 235 -2.54 -3.63 5.84
CA PRO A 235 -2.92 -4.98 6.22
C PRO A 235 -4.24 -5.02 7.00
N SER A 236 -4.71 -3.87 7.50
CA SER A 236 -6.03 -3.70 8.09
C SER A 236 -7.11 -3.33 7.06
N ASP A 237 -6.73 -3.06 5.79
CA ASP A 237 -7.70 -2.88 4.71
C ASP A 237 -8.40 -4.22 4.46
N PRO A 238 -9.74 -4.30 4.64
CA PRO A 238 -10.50 -5.52 4.43
C PRO A 238 -10.36 -6.09 3.01
N LYS A 239 -10.00 -5.25 2.03
CA LYS A 239 -9.77 -5.64 0.64
C LYS A 239 -8.46 -6.39 0.43
N LEU A 240 -7.52 -6.25 1.37
CA LEU A 240 -6.20 -6.88 1.37
C LEU A 240 -6.10 -7.99 2.44
N ALA A 241 -7.14 -8.15 3.26
CA ALA A 241 -7.29 -9.21 4.24
C ALA A 241 -7.32 -10.58 3.57
N GLY A 242 -6.22 -11.32 3.69
CA GLY A 242 -6.04 -12.65 3.09
C GLY A 242 -4.88 -12.72 2.09
N ILE A 243 -4.33 -11.58 1.66
CA ILE A 243 -3.00 -11.58 1.06
C ILE A 243 -2.02 -11.62 2.23
N ASN A 244 -1.30 -12.73 2.35
CA ASN A 244 -0.21 -12.85 3.31
C ASN A 244 0.68 -11.61 3.17
N PRO A 245 0.85 -10.80 4.23
CA PRO A 245 1.63 -9.57 4.16
C PRO A 245 3.05 -9.81 3.66
N PHE A 246 3.59 -11.01 3.86
CA PHE A 246 4.88 -11.42 3.33
C PHE A 246 4.85 -11.62 1.82
N ASP A 247 3.87 -12.38 1.31
CA ASP A 247 3.71 -12.65 -0.13
C ASP A 247 3.36 -11.37 -0.91
N HIS A 248 2.53 -10.49 -0.33
CA HIS A 248 2.27 -9.17 -0.89
C HIS A 248 3.55 -8.33 -0.97
N ARG A 249 4.35 -8.33 0.11
CA ARG A 249 5.60 -7.59 0.16
C ARG A 249 6.60 -8.11 -0.85
N GLU A 250 6.80 -9.42 -0.97
CA GLU A 250 7.71 -10.00 -1.97
C GLU A 250 7.24 -9.76 -3.41
N ALA A 251 5.96 -10.01 -3.70
CA ALA A 251 5.42 -9.81 -5.04
C ALA A 251 5.49 -8.34 -5.47
N SER A 252 5.09 -7.43 -4.58
CA SER A 252 5.16 -5.99 -4.84
C SER A 252 6.61 -5.51 -4.92
N MET A 253 7.54 -6.08 -4.14
CA MET A 253 8.95 -5.73 -4.23
C MET A 253 9.56 -6.17 -5.56
N ARG A 254 9.19 -7.35 -6.06
CA ARG A 254 9.59 -7.81 -7.40
C ARG A 254 9.08 -6.87 -8.49
N GLU A 255 7.81 -6.46 -8.43
CA GLU A 255 7.23 -5.49 -9.36
C GLU A 255 7.96 -4.13 -9.30
N ILE A 256 8.30 -3.64 -8.10
CA ILE A 256 9.08 -2.42 -7.91
C ILE A 256 10.47 -2.55 -8.53
N MET A 257 11.16 -3.67 -8.30
CA MET A 257 12.50 -3.92 -8.84
C MET A 257 12.48 -3.98 -10.37
N ASP A 258 11.52 -4.67 -10.96
CA ASP A 258 11.41 -4.80 -12.42
C ASP A 258 11.05 -3.46 -13.06
N ALA A 259 10.12 -2.70 -12.48
CA ALA A 259 9.81 -1.34 -12.95
C ALA A 259 11.01 -0.40 -12.81
N ALA A 260 11.78 -0.50 -11.74
CA ALA A 260 13.01 0.28 -11.55
C ALA A 260 14.09 -0.08 -12.58
N LYS A 261 14.25 -1.36 -12.93
CA LYS A 261 15.17 -1.80 -14.00
C LYS A 261 14.72 -1.24 -15.36
N THR A 262 13.42 -1.30 -15.67
CA THR A 262 12.91 -0.73 -16.92
C THR A 262 13.18 0.77 -16.99
N LEU A 263 12.95 1.51 -15.90
CA LEU A 263 13.24 2.94 -15.86
C LEU A 263 14.75 3.22 -16.00
N ALA A 264 15.61 2.45 -15.34
CA ALA A 264 17.06 2.55 -15.46
C ALA A 264 17.52 2.31 -16.92
N TYR A 265 16.94 1.30 -17.58
CA TYR A 265 17.22 0.96 -18.96
C TYR A 265 16.87 2.10 -19.92
N VAL A 266 15.63 2.61 -19.86
CA VAL A 266 15.17 3.66 -20.80
C VAL A 266 15.78 5.03 -20.54
N THR A 267 16.25 5.31 -19.32
CA THR A 267 16.90 6.59 -18.97
C THR A 267 18.42 6.55 -19.08
N GLY A 268 19.02 5.36 -19.17
CA GLY A 268 20.47 5.16 -19.04
C GLY A 268 21.03 5.52 -17.66
N GLN A 269 20.17 5.79 -16.67
CA GLN A 269 20.60 6.17 -15.33
C GLN A 269 20.76 4.95 -14.42
N LYS A 270 21.77 4.98 -13.56
CA LYS A 270 21.89 4.01 -12.47
C LYS A 270 20.81 4.30 -11.42
N ILE A 271 19.98 3.30 -11.13
CA ILE A 271 18.99 3.33 -10.04
C ILE A 271 19.44 2.29 -9.01
N GLN A 272 19.61 2.70 -7.76
CA GLN A 272 20.07 1.82 -6.67
C GLN A 272 18.89 1.49 -5.75
N PHE A 273 18.72 0.21 -5.41
CA PHE A 273 17.69 -0.26 -4.49
C PHE A 273 18.21 -1.43 -3.64
N ASP A 274 18.10 -1.35 -2.31
CA ASP A 274 18.53 -2.36 -1.33
C ASP A 274 19.93 -2.96 -1.62
N ASP A 275 20.96 -2.11 -1.58
CA ASP A 275 22.36 -2.43 -1.90
C ASP A 275 22.63 -3.08 -3.27
N THR A 276 21.58 -3.24 -4.09
CA THR A 276 21.63 -3.80 -5.43
C THR A 276 21.66 -2.66 -6.44
N LEU A 277 22.74 -2.58 -7.21
CA LEU A 277 22.82 -1.71 -8.38
C LEU A 277 21.98 -2.33 -9.49
N LEU A 278 20.84 -1.71 -9.81
CA LEU A 278 20.04 -2.09 -10.97
C LEU A 278 20.70 -1.44 -12.20
N CYS A 279 21.84 -1.99 -12.59
CA CYS A 279 22.50 -1.70 -13.85
C CYS A 279 22.11 -2.79 -14.85
N ILE A 280 21.63 -2.38 -16.03
CA ILE A 280 21.74 -3.22 -17.22
C ILE A 280 22.85 -2.56 -18.04
N THR A 281 24.02 -3.20 -18.11
CA THR A 281 25.00 -2.82 -19.12
C THR A 281 24.35 -3.04 -20.49
N PRO A 282 24.45 -2.09 -21.43
CA PRO A 282 23.89 -2.25 -22.76
C PRO A 282 24.74 -3.26 -23.52
N THR A 283 24.50 -4.56 -23.30
CA THR A 283 25.21 -5.62 -24.04
C THR A 283 24.28 -6.63 -24.70
N ASP A 284 22.99 -6.69 -24.35
CA ASP A 284 22.06 -7.63 -24.99
C ASP A 284 20.79 -6.92 -25.47
N ALA A 285 20.90 -6.20 -26.59
CA ALA A 285 19.75 -5.87 -27.42
C ALA A 285 19.47 -7.06 -28.35
N PRO A 286 18.23 -7.60 -28.43
CA PRO A 286 17.90 -8.57 -29.45
C PRO A 286 17.96 -7.90 -30.82
N THR A 287 18.95 -8.32 -31.60
CA THR A 287 19.24 -7.84 -32.94
C THR A 287 18.05 -8.12 -33.86
N ALA A 288 17.60 -7.07 -34.56
CA ALA A 288 16.72 -7.21 -35.70
C ALA A 288 17.38 -8.11 -36.77
N VAL A 289 16.52 -8.80 -37.52
CA VAL A 289 16.82 -9.83 -38.53
C VAL A 289 17.89 -9.39 -39.56
N LYS A 290 18.96 -10.21 -39.64
CA LYS A 290 19.93 -10.52 -40.72
C LYS A 290 20.10 -9.56 -41.93
N MET A 291 21.36 -9.20 -42.22
CA MET A 291 22.12 -9.67 -43.41
C MET A 291 23.65 -9.37 -43.29
N GLU A 292 24.44 -10.41 -43.57
CA GLU A 292 25.83 -10.50 -44.11
C GLU A 292 27.11 -10.01 -43.37
N ALA A 293 27.89 -11.02 -42.91
CA ALA A 293 29.29 -11.38 -43.26
C ALA A 293 30.58 -10.62 -42.78
N VAL A 294 31.29 -11.28 -41.82
CA VAL A 294 32.78 -11.55 -41.71
C VAL A 294 33.70 -10.34 -41.24
N PRO A 295 34.88 -10.53 -40.60
CA PRO A 295 35.19 -11.03 -39.24
C PRO A 295 36.22 -10.16 -38.43
N VAL A 296 36.40 -10.48 -37.13
CA VAL A 296 37.62 -10.36 -36.26
C VAL A 296 38.35 -9.00 -36.11
N THR A 297 38.49 -8.52 -34.86
CA THR A 297 39.77 -8.34 -34.13
C THR A 297 39.55 -7.79 -32.71
N ASN A 298 40.19 -8.40 -31.71
CA ASN A 298 40.54 -7.77 -30.42
C ASN A 298 41.81 -6.91 -30.62
N PRO A 299 42.05 -5.86 -29.81
CA PRO A 299 42.91 -5.97 -28.61
C PRO A 299 42.37 -5.16 -27.41
N SER A 300 42.51 -5.58 -26.14
CA SER A 300 43.68 -5.56 -25.22
C SER A 300 43.91 -4.23 -24.47
N GLY A 301 44.30 -4.35 -23.19
CA GLY A 301 44.80 -3.29 -22.28
C GLY A 301 43.74 -2.84 -21.26
N GLY A 302 43.78 -3.26 -19.99
CA GLY A 302 44.58 -2.60 -18.91
C GLY A 302 43.75 -1.45 -18.32
N ASP A 303 43.37 -1.37 -17.04
CA ASP A 303 44.23 -1.52 -15.87
C ASP A 303 43.46 -1.95 -14.61
N ILE A 304 44.14 -2.82 -13.88
CA ILE A 304 43.83 -3.32 -12.55
C ILE A 304 44.34 -2.25 -11.58
N GLU A 305 43.53 -1.25 -11.22
CA GLU A 305 43.87 -0.36 -10.09
C GLU A 305 42.69 0.28 -9.34
N GLN A 306 41.44 -0.06 -9.67
CA GLN A 306 40.27 0.47 -8.95
C GLN A 306 39.66 -0.50 -7.92
N THR A 307 40.01 -1.80 -7.97
CA THR A 307 39.38 -2.85 -7.16
C THR A 307 39.86 -2.90 -5.70
N LEU A 308 41.01 -2.32 -5.37
CA LEU A 308 41.54 -2.33 -3.99
C LEU A 308 41.09 -1.15 -3.12
N ILE A 309 40.47 -0.11 -3.71
CA ILE A 309 39.93 1.03 -2.95
C ILE A 309 38.47 0.79 -2.56
N ASP A 310 37.68 0.13 -3.42
CA ASP A 310 36.25 -0.13 -3.15
C ASP A 310 36.01 -1.27 -2.17
N GLU A 311 36.96 -2.19 -2.01
CA GLU A 311 36.84 -3.29 -1.05
C GLU A 311 37.13 -2.87 0.40
N LYS A 312 37.80 -1.72 0.60
CA LYS A 312 38.09 -1.17 1.95
C LYS A 312 36.95 -0.33 2.54
N ILE A 313 35.94 0.03 1.74
CA ILE A 313 34.72 0.71 2.20
C ILE A 313 33.67 -0.30 2.72
N ARG A 314 33.83 -1.59 2.41
CA ARG A 314 32.82 -2.64 2.64
C ARG A 314 32.66 -3.14 4.09
N THR A 315 33.43 -2.70 5.09
CA THR A 315 33.35 -3.30 6.44
C THR A 315 33.45 -2.34 7.62
N ASN A 316 32.93 -1.11 7.52
CA ASN A 316 32.77 -0.26 8.71
C ASN A 316 31.35 0.29 8.88
N LYS A 317 30.40 -0.60 9.23
CA LYS A 317 29.29 -0.21 10.13
C LYS A 317 29.88 0.10 11.52
N LYS A 318 30.72 1.13 11.62
CA LYS A 318 31.17 1.65 12.91
C LYS A 318 29.92 2.06 13.68
N ILE A 319 29.65 1.35 14.77
CA ILE A 319 28.57 1.70 15.68
C ILE A 319 28.95 3.05 16.32
N TRP A 320 28.13 4.06 16.04
CA TRP A 320 28.25 5.41 16.61
C TRP A 320 27.44 5.46 17.89
N ASP A 321 28.11 5.13 19.00
CA ASP A 321 27.57 5.33 20.34
C ASP A 321 27.43 6.83 20.68
N ASP A 322 26.69 7.13 21.75
CA ASP A 322 26.41 8.52 22.15
C ASP A 322 27.69 9.30 22.53
N SER A 323 28.75 8.61 22.97
CA SER A 323 30.05 9.22 23.26
C SER A 323 30.74 9.71 21.97
N LYS A 324 30.78 8.86 20.94
CA LYS A 324 31.31 9.22 19.61
C LYS A 324 30.49 10.29 18.92
N LEU A 325 29.17 10.29 19.09
CA LEU A 325 28.30 11.34 18.57
C LEU A 325 28.57 12.68 19.25
N LYS A 326 28.82 12.69 20.56
CA LYS A 326 29.19 13.89 21.31
C LYS A 326 30.55 14.44 20.86
N ALA A 327 31.57 13.60 20.77
CA ALA A 327 32.88 13.99 20.27
C ALA A 327 32.83 14.55 18.84
N LEU A 328 32.04 13.92 17.95
CA LEU A 328 31.85 14.41 16.59
C LEU A 328 31.17 15.78 16.55
N TRP A 329 30.18 16.01 17.42
CA TRP A 329 29.51 17.30 17.53
C TRP A 329 30.45 18.40 18.02
N GLU A 330 31.22 18.12 19.07
CA GLU A 330 32.22 19.05 19.63
C GLU A 330 33.33 19.38 18.60
N GLU A 331 33.74 18.41 17.79
CA GLU A 331 34.72 18.67 16.72
C GLU A 331 34.11 19.50 15.57
N SER A 332 32.82 19.30 15.28
CA SER A 332 32.13 20.00 14.18
C SER A 332 31.90 21.50 14.43
N ILE A 333 31.95 21.95 15.68
CA ILE A 333 31.76 23.35 16.05
C ILE A 333 33.09 24.13 16.10
N LEU A 334 34.24 23.46 15.92
CA LEU A 334 35.53 24.13 15.87
C LEU A 334 35.69 24.95 14.58
N PRO A 335 36.25 26.16 14.65
CA PRO A 335 36.43 27.01 13.47
C PRO A 335 37.37 26.34 12.45
N GLY A 336 36.98 26.36 11.17
CA GLY A 336 37.75 25.78 10.06
C GLY A 336 37.50 24.28 9.82
N VAL A 337 36.75 23.60 10.69
CA VAL A 337 36.37 22.19 10.46
C VAL A 337 35.20 22.13 9.47
N THR A 338 35.35 21.32 8.41
CA THR A 338 34.30 21.12 7.41
C THR A 338 33.81 19.67 7.44
N ASN A 339 32.58 19.43 6.95
CA ASN A 339 32.07 18.06 6.79
C ASN A 339 32.97 17.20 5.90
N LYS A 340 33.76 17.81 5.00
CA LYS A 340 34.73 17.11 4.14
C LYS A 340 35.96 16.66 4.93
N SER A 341 36.50 17.49 5.83
CA SER A 341 37.64 17.10 6.68
C SER A 341 37.23 16.03 7.70
N LEU A 342 36.05 16.15 8.31
CA LEU A 342 35.50 15.14 9.22
C LEU A 342 35.22 13.80 8.53
N ALA A 343 34.69 13.82 7.32
CA ALA A 343 34.45 12.62 6.51
C ALA A 343 35.75 11.85 6.25
N LYS A 344 36.81 12.58 5.89
CA LYS A 344 38.15 12.00 5.68
C LYS A 344 38.72 11.45 6.99
N LYS A 345 38.58 12.17 8.12
CA LYS A 345 39.09 11.75 9.44
C LYS A 345 38.41 10.48 9.96
N HIS A 346 37.10 10.36 9.79
CA HIS A 346 36.32 9.25 10.34
C HIS A 346 36.09 8.10 9.35
N GLY A 347 36.56 8.21 8.10
CA GLY A 347 36.43 7.17 7.08
C GLY A 347 34.98 6.91 6.67
N VAL A 348 34.16 7.97 6.61
CA VAL A 348 32.73 7.90 6.27
C VAL A 348 32.37 8.96 5.24
N SER A 349 31.26 8.77 4.51
CA SER A 349 30.84 9.74 3.49
C SER A 349 30.47 11.10 4.09
N ARG A 350 30.66 12.18 3.31
CA ARG A 350 30.28 13.55 3.70
C ARG A 350 28.81 13.67 4.09
N GLN A 351 27.93 12.97 3.37
CA GLN A 351 26.50 12.92 3.66
C GLN A 351 26.23 12.23 5.01
N ARG A 352 26.95 11.14 5.30
CA ARG A 352 26.84 10.43 6.58
C ARG A 352 27.28 11.29 7.76
N ILE A 353 28.38 12.03 7.63
CA ILE A 353 28.81 13.01 8.66
C ILE A 353 27.75 14.06 8.92
N ALA A 354 27.16 14.65 7.88
CA ALA A 354 26.11 15.65 8.04
C ALA A 354 24.89 15.08 8.79
N ALA A 355 24.49 13.83 8.50
CA ALA A 355 23.41 13.14 9.19
C ALA A 355 23.75 12.83 10.67
N LEU A 356 24.99 12.40 10.94
CA LEU A 356 25.45 12.11 12.30
C LEU A 356 25.52 13.39 13.16
N ILE A 357 26.03 14.49 12.61
CA ILE A 357 26.05 15.81 13.26
C ILE A 357 24.63 16.29 13.59
N LYS A 358 23.68 16.14 12.65
CA LYS A 358 22.27 16.47 12.89
C LYS A 358 21.66 15.62 14.01
N THR A 359 21.99 14.33 14.04
CA THR A 359 21.53 13.40 15.09
C THR A 359 22.10 13.77 16.45
N ALA A 360 23.41 14.07 16.51
CA ALA A 360 24.09 14.51 17.72
C ALA A 360 23.49 15.83 18.24
N LYS A 361 23.27 16.83 17.37
CA LYS A 361 22.61 18.09 17.72
C LYS A 361 21.24 17.86 18.35
N ASN A 362 20.40 17.02 17.72
CA ASN A 362 19.05 16.76 18.21
C ASN A 362 19.05 16.07 19.58
N LYS A 363 19.95 15.10 19.79
CA LYS A 363 20.07 14.38 21.08
C LYS A 363 20.66 15.24 22.20
N LEU A 364 21.64 16.09 21.88
CA LEU A 364 22.36 16.90 22.88
C LEU A 364 21.62 18.21 23.20
N SER A 365 20.93 18.81 22.22
CA SER A 365 20.14 20.03 22.42
C SER A 365 18.90 19.80 23.27
N THR A 366 18.31 18.60 23.26
CA THR A 366 17.12 18.29 24.07
C THR A 366 17.46 18.08 25.54
N LYS A 367 18.64 17.50 25.86
CA LYS A 367 19.09 17.33 27.25
C LYS A 367 19.34 18.65 27.99
N ASN A 368 19.78 19.71 27.29
CA ASN A 368 20.01 21.01 27.93
C ASN A 368 18.73 21.84 28.14
N SER A 369 17.60 21.47 27.53
CA SER A 369 16.34 22.24 27.67
C SER A 369 15.58 21.98 28.98
N TRP A 370 15.93 20.93 29.71
CA TRP A 370 15.25 20.55 30.96
C TRP A 370 15.84 21.17 32.24
N GLN A 371 16.90 21.98 32.14
CA GLN A 371 17.49 22.65 33.32
C GLN A 371 17.20 24.15 33.44
N ASN A 372 16.47 24.77 32.50
CA ASN A 372 16.21 26.22 32.52
C ASN A 372 14.72 26.60 32.44
N SER A 373 13.86 25.91 33.19
CA SER A 373 12.46 26.32 33.40
C SER A 373 12.16 26.58 34.88
N GLN A 374 12.90 27.52 35.48
CA GLN A 374 12.46 28.23 36.68
C GLN A 374 12.07 29.65 36.30
N HIS A 375 10.84 29.82 35.81
CA HIS A 375 10.12 31.09 35.95
C HIS A 375 8.74 30.79 36.54
N PRO A 376 8.36 31.47 37.63
CA PRO A 376 7.06 31.24 38.27
C PRO A 376 5.93 31.76 37.37
N PRO A 377 4.74 31.13 37.43
CA PRO A 377 3.63 31.50 36.57
C PRO A 377 3.08 32.88 36.94
N GLN A 378 3.08 33.81 35.97
CA GLN A 378 2.39 35.09 36.12
C GLN A 378 0.88 34.89 36.07
N ILE A 379 0.22 35.22 37.17
CA ILE A 379 -1.24 35.31 37.30
C ILE A 379 -1.74 36.47 36.42
N ARG A 380 -2.54 36.18 35.40
CA ARG A 380 -3.29 37.20 34.67
C ARG A 380 -4.60 37.48 35.41
N VAL A 381 -4.71 38.69 35.97
CA VAL A 381 -5.96 39.23 36.50
C VAL A 381 -6.86 39.58 35.32
N ILE A 382 -7.94 38.82 35.11
CA ILE A 382 -9.03 39.19 34.20
C ILE A 382 -10.05 39.98 35.02
N LYS A 383 -10.08 41.30 34.81
CA LYS A 383 -11.12 42.17 35.36
C LYS A 383 -12.45 41.89 34.63
N GLY A 384 -13.47 41.56 35.41
CA GLY A 384 -14.87 41.72 35.02
C GLY A 384 -15.52 40.48 34.41
N LYS A 385 -16.04 39.61 35.28
CA LYS A 385 -17.41 39.06 35.23
C LYS A 385 -17.60 38.15 36.45
N LYS A 386 -18.57 38.50 37.30
CA LYS A 386 -19.14 37.60 38.29
C LYS A 386 -20.07 36.65 37.55
N TYR A 387 -19.84 35.34 37.64
CA TYR A 387 -20.83 34.30 37.91
C TYR A 387 -20.08 33.10 38.47
#